data_AF-A0A7W1RYR1-F1
#
_entry.id   AF-A0A7W1RYR1-F1
#
_cell.length_a   1.000
_cell.length_b   1.000
_cell.length_c   1.000
_cell.angle_alpha   90.00
_cell.angle_beta   90.00
_cell.angle_gamma   90.00
#
_symmetry.space_group_name_H-M   'P 1'
#
loop_
_entity.id
_entity.type
_entity.pdbx_description
1 polymer ?
#
loop_
_entity_poly.entity_id
_entity_poly.type
_entity_poly.pdbx_seq_one_letter_code
_entity_poly.pdbx_strand_id
1 'polypeptide(L)'
;ASRRGTGSVEPSPAMLRAGEARVAELKLDHVRWHQARGEELPLPDASRDSVLFLHSLQYLDDPARALAEAERVLAPGGRMLVLTLAKHEHGDEAAAFGHRHPGFGLDQLKRWTRGTTEARGYELPPETKAPRFQALVFTALKGEARKGRRE
;
A
#
# COMPACT_ATOMS: atom_id res chain seq x y z
N ALA A 1 6.22 27.86 2.40
CA ALA A 1 5.32 26.69 2.29
C ALA A 1 5.99 25.51 2.99
N SER A 2 5.31 24.86 3.93
CA SER A 2 5.81 23.63 4.56
C SER A 2 6.03 22.56 3.48
N ARG A 3 7.26 22.08 3.30
CA ARG A 3 7.57 21.00 2.35
C ARG A 3 6.83 19.74 2.84
N ARG A 4 5.93 19.18 2.03
CA ARG A 4 5.30 17.88 2.36
C ARG A 4 6.40 16.82 2.39
N GLY A 5 6.43 16.01 3.47
CA GLY A 5 7.40 14.93 3.64
C GLY A 5 6.85 13.59 3.15
N THR A 6 7.75 12.70 2.75
CA THR A 6 7.43 11.31 2.37
C THR A 6 7.85 10.38 3.49
N GLY A 7 7.00 9.42 3.87
CA GLY A 7 7.35 8.39 4.85
C GLY A 7 7.32 7.00 4.23
N SER A 8 8.35 6.19 4.51
CA SER A 8 8.42 4.78 4.13
C SER A 8 8.29 3.90 5.38
N VAL A 9 7.60 2.77 5.27
CA VAL A 9 7.46 1.77 6.33
C VAL A 9 8.12 0.49 5.87
N GLU A 10 9.12 0.03 6.61
CA GLU A 10 9.95 -1.12 6.23
C GLU A 10 10.22 -2.01 7.46
N PRO A 11 9.70 -3.25 7.50
CA PRO A 11 9.90 -4.12 8.65
C PRO A 11 11.33 -4.70 8.73
N SER A 12 12.02 -4.86 7.60
CA SER A 12 13.37 -5.44 7.56
C SER A 12 14.41 -4.42 8.03
N PRO A 13 15.15 -4.71 9.11
CA PRO A 13 16.21 -3.82 9.59
C PRO A 13 17.29 -3.56 8.53
N ALA A 14 17.55 -4.54 7.66
CA ALA A 14 18.58 -4.40 6.62
C ALA A 14 18.12 -3.46 5.50
N MET A 15 16.87 -3.61 5.03
CA MET A 15 16.30 -2.75 3.99
C MET A 15 16.10 -1.32 4.49
N LEU A 16 15.69 -1.16 5.75
CA LEU A 16 15.58 0.13 6.42
C LEU A 16 16.92 0.89 6.35
N ARG A 17 18.01 0.25 6.81
CA ARG A 17 19.35 0.86 6.79
C ARG A 17 19.79 1.22 5.37
N ALA A 18 19.51 0.37 4.39
CA ALA A 18 19.82 0.66 2.99
C ALA A 18 19.04 1.88 2.47
N GLY A 19 17.76 1.98 2.81
CA GLY A 19 16.90 3.11 2.48
C GLY A 19 17.35 4.43 3.11
N GLU A 20 17.70 4.39 4.40
CA GLU A 20 18.23 5.55 5.13
C GLU A 20 19.56 6.03 4.55
N ALA A 21 20.48 5.10 4.26
CA ALA A 21 21.76 5.43 3.62
C ALA A 21 21.56 6.09 2.25
N ARG A 22 20.63 5.57 1.44
CA ARG A 22 20.30 6.12 0.11
C ARG A 22 19.73 7.54 0.21
N VAL A 23 18.85 7.78 1.19
CA VAL A 23 18.29 9.12 1.46
C VAL A 23 19.36 10.10 1.90
N ALA A 24 20.29 9.68 2.76
CA ALA A 24 21.41 10.49 3.22
C ALA A 24 22.37 10.86 2.08
N GLU A 25 22.72 9.89 1.22
CA GLU A 25 23.55 10.10 0.02
C GLU A 25 22.94 11.15 -0.90
N LEU A 26 21.62 11.07 -1.14
CA LEU A 26 20.86 12.01 -1.96
C LEU A 26 20.55 13.34 -1.27
N LYS A 27 20.92 13.50 0.00
CA LYS A 27 20.67 14.70 0.83
C LYS A 27 19.18 15.08 0.87
N LEU A 28 18.29 14.08 0.97
CA LEU A 28 16.84 14.31 1.03
C LEU A 28 16.39 14.46 2.50
N ASP A 29 16.14 15.70 2.92
CA ASP A 29 15.76 16.07 4.28
C ASP A 29 14.27 15.86 4.64
N HIS A 30 13.45 15.48 3.65
CA HIS A 30 12.00 15.39 3.71
C HIS A 30 11.50 13.94 3.60
N VAL A 31 12.41 12.96 3.55
CA VAL A 31 12.07 11.54 3.59
C VAL A 31 12.30 11.02 5.02
N ARG A 32 11.35 10.25 5.53
CA ARG A 32 11.44 9.58 6.84
C ARG A 32 11.23 8.09 6.64
N TRP A 33 11.95 7.29 7.41
CA TRP A 33 11.78 5.85 7.43
C TRP A 33 11.24 5.42 8.80
N HIS A 34 10.35 4.45 8.81
CA HIS A 34 9.78 3.86 10.01
C HIS A 34 10.00 2.36 9.95
N GLN A 35 10.67 1.82 10.97
CA GLN A 35 10.75 0.37 11.14
C GLN A 35 9.44 -0.15 11.73
N ALA A 36 8.53 -0.59 10.86
CA ALA A 36 7.23 -1.10 11.26
C ALA A 36 6.64 -2.00 10.20
N ARG A 37 5.51 -2.61 10.54
CA ARG A 37 4.73 -3.47 9.68
C ARG A 37 3.57 -2.71 9.05
N GLY A 38 3.13 -3.13 7.86
CA GLY A 38 1.97 -2.52 7.20
C GLY A 38 0.67 -2.73 7.99
N GLU A 39 0.61 -3.80 8.77
CA GLU A 39 -0.51 -4.17 9.64
C GLU A 39 -0.60 -3.35 10.94
N GLU A 40 0.40 -2.52 11.23
CA GLU A 40 0.46 -1.68 12.42
C GLU A 40 1.33 -0.43 12.15
N LEU A 41 0.70 0.62 11.63
CA LEU A 41 1.41 1.81 11.20
C LEU A 41 1.65 2.74 12.40
N PRO A 42 2.92 3.19 12.64
CA PRO A 42 3.26 4.09 13.74
C PRO A 42 2.93 5.55 13.39
N LEU A 43 1.72 5.76 12.87
CA LEU A 43 1.25 7.02 12.32
C LEU A 43 -0.12 7.38 12.93
N PRO A 44 -0.40 8.66 13.20
CA PRO A 44 -1.71 9.07 13.68
C PRO A 44 -2.80 8.85 12.63
N ASP A 45 -4.03 8.72 13.11
CA ASP A 45 -5.24 8.74 12.27
C ASP A 45 -5.28 10.02 11.43
N ALA A 46 -5.79 9.91 10.20
CA ALA A 46 -6.00 11.03 9.30
C ALA A 46 -4.77 11.94 9.08
N SER A 47 -3.56 11.39 9.16
CA SER A 47 -2.29 12.14 9.08
C SER A 47 -1.67 12.16 7.68
N ARG A 48 -2.14 11.34 6.74
CA ARG A 48 -1.57 11.20 5.40
C ARG A 48 -2.58 11.55 4.32
N ASP A 49 -2.16 12.34 3.35
CA ASP A 49 -2.95 12.66 2.16
C ASP A 49 -2.87 11.56 1.10
N SER A 50 -1.86 10.69 1.15
CA SER A 50 -1.75 9.54 0.27
C SER A 50 -1.02 8.36 0.93
N VAL A 51 -1.43 7.14 0.59
CA VAL A 51 -0.77 5.89 0.99
C VAL A 51 -0.61 5.00 -0.24
N LEU A 52 0.59 4.43 -0.40
CA LEU A 52 0.96 3.60 -1.53
C LEU A 52 1.44 2.24 -1.05
N PHE A 53 0.91 1.18 -1.65
CA PHE A 53 1.48 -0.17 -1.61
C PHE A 53 2.06 -0.47 -2.99
N LEU A 54 3.38 -0.61 -3.08
CA LEU A 54 4.07 -0.87 -4.35
C LEU A 54 4.71 -2.25 -4.29
N HIS A 55 4.05 -3.24 -4.89
CA HIS A 55 4.43 -4.65 -4.85
C HIS A 55 4.75 -5.15 -3.44
N SER A 56 4.08 -4.63 -2.40
CA SER A 56 4.34 -5.02 -1.02
C SER A 56 3.25 -5.92 -0.42
N LEU A 57 2.02 -5.83 -0.93
CA LEU A 57 0.85 -6.45 -0.31
C LEU A 57 0.95 -7.98 -0.24
N GLN A 58 1.55 -8.61 -1.25
CA GLN A 58 1.68 -10.07 -1.33
C GLN A 58 2.68 -10.68 -0.32
N TYR A 59 3.44 -9.85 0.41
CA TYR A 59 4.35 -10.30 1.47
C TYR A 59 3.75 -10.23 2.87
N LEU A 60 2.62 -9.53 3.03
CA LEU A 60 2.03 -9.26 4.33
C LEU A 60 1.36 -10.51 4.92
N ASP A 61 1.33 -10.59 6.24
CA ASP A 61 0.64 -11.69 6.93
C ASP A 61 -0.88 -11.50 6.86
N ASP A 62 -1.32 -10.25 7.04
CA ASP A 62 -2.72 -9.85 6.92
C ASP A 62 -2.87 -8.61 6.02
N PRO A 63 -3.03 -8.82 4.70
CA PRO A 63 -3.28 -7.74 3.74
C PRO A 63 -4.52 -6.91 4.06
N ALA A 64 -5.57 -7.52 4.60
CA ALA A 64 -6.81 -6.82 4.91
C ALA A 64 -6.60 -5.83 6.05
N ARG A 65 -5.90 -6.26 7.11
CA ARG A 65 -5.51 -5.39 8.23
C ARG A 65 -4.60 -4.27 7.77
N ALA A 66 -3.63 -4.52 6.89
CA ALA A 66 -2.76 -3.48 6.37
C ALA A 66 -3.52 -2.41 5.55
N LEU A 67 -4.50 -2.84 4.74
CA LEU A 67 -5.37 -1.90 4.02
C LEU A 67 -6.25 -1.10 4.99
N ALA A 68 -6.75 -1.72 6.07
CA ALA A 68 -7.50 -1.01 7.11
C ALA A 68 -6.63 0.02 7.86
N GLU A 69 -5.37 -0.29 8.14
CA GLU A 69 -4.41 0.68 8.71
C GLU A 69 -4.11 1.83 7.75
N ALA A 70 -3.94 1.53 6.45
CA ALA A 70 -3.79 2.56 5.43
C ALA A 70 -5.02 3.47 5.36
N GLU A 71 -6.21 2.90 5.47
CA GLU A 71 -7.45 3.67 5.58
C GLU A 71 -7.53 4.52 6.85
N ARG A 72 -7.00 4.05 7.98
CA ARG A 72 -6.99 4.79 9.26
C ARG A 72 -6.10 6.03 9.17
N VAL A 73 -4.90 5.88 8.62
CA VAL A 73 -3.94 6.98 8.53
C VAL A 73 -4.26 7.97 7.41
N LEU A 74 -5.07 7.58 6.43
CA LEU A 74 -5.53 8.48 5.37
C LEU A 74 -6.48 9.56 5.92
N ALA A 75 -6.15 10.82 5.64
CA ALA A 75 -7.03 11.95 5.87
C ALA A 75 -8.31 11.84 5.03
N PRO A 76 -9.44 12.46 5.46
CA PRO A 76 -10.60 12.63 4.59
C PRO A 76 -10.20 13.22 3.23
N GLY A 77 -10.69 12.62 2.14
CA GLY A 77 -10.31 13.00 0.77
C GLY A 77 -8.92 12.51 0.32
N GLY A 78 -8.16 11.84 1.19
CA GLY A 78 -6.87 11.24 0.88
C GLY A 78 -6.96 10.05 -0.08
N ARG A 79 -5.85 9.68 -0.71
CA ARG A 79 -5.80 8.68 -1.80
C ARG A 79 -5.03 7.43 -1.42
N MET A 80 -5.58 6.27 -1.77
CA MET A 80 -4.89 5.00 -1.72
C MET A 80 -4.52 4.55 -3.13
N LEU A 81 -3.29 4.05 -3.31
CA LEU A 81 -2.87 3.30 -4.49
C LEU A 81 -2.28 1.96 -4.06
N VAL A 82 -2.70 0.90 -4.71
CA VAL A 82 -2.12 -0.44 -4.56
C VAL A 82 -1.70 -0.92 -5.93
N LEU A 83 -0.41 -1.17 -6.10
CA LEU A 83 0.15 -1.90 -7.22
C LEU A 83 0.58 -3.27 -6.69
N THR A 84 -0.03 -4.34 -7.18
CA THR A 84 0.26 -5.71 -6.72
C THR A 84 0.09 -6.69 -7.88
N LEU A 85 0.26 -7.99 -7.64
CA LEU A 85 -0.08 -9.00 -8.63
C LEU A 85 -1.60 -9.22 -8.68
N ALA A 86 -2.14 -9.31 -9.89
CA ALA A 86 -3.48 -9.83 -10.09
C ALA A 86 -3.51 -11.31 -9.66
N LYS A 87 -4.69 -11.79 -9.25
CA LYS A 87 -4.86 -13.17 -8.79
C LYS A 87 -4.41 -14.16 -9.88
N HIS A 88 -3.62 -15.17 -9.50
CA HIS A 88 -3.04 -16.14 -10.42
C HIS A 88 -2.96 -17.54 -9.81
N GLU A 89 -2.62 -18.54 -10.63
CA GLU A 89 -2.45 -19.94 -10.21
C GLU A 89 -0.98 -20.38 -10.07
N HIS A 90 -0.03 -19.49 -10.36
CA HIS A 90 1.43 -19.70 -10.26
C HIS A 90 1.96 -19.64 -8.81
N GLY A 91 1.41 -20.49 -7.94
CA GLY A 91 1.71 -20.49 -6.50
C GLY A 91 3.18 -20.80 -6.20
N ASP A 92 3.74 -21.83 -6.83
CA ASP A 92 5.12 -22.28 -6.58
C ASP A 92 6.15 -21.25 -7.06
N GLU A 93 5.94 -20.67 -8.26
CA GLU A 93 6.81 -19.63 -8.78
C GLU A 93 6.74 -18.36 -7.93
N ALA A 94 5.56 -17.97 -7.46
CA ALA A 94 5.39 -16.82 -6.57
C ALA A 94 6.03 -17.07 -5.19
N ALA A 95 5.90 -18.28 -4.64
CA ALA A 95 6.49 -18.66 -3.37
C ALA A 95 8.03 -18.60 -3.41
N ALA A 96 8.67 -18.85 -4.56
CA ALA A 96 10.11 -18.68 -4.74
C ALA A 96 10.59 -17.23 -4.53
N PHE A 97 9.70 -16.24 -4.72
CA PHE A 97 9.96 -14.83 -4.40
C PHE A 97 9.54 -14.45 -2.97
N GLY A 98 9.05 -15.39 -2.16
CA GLY A 98 8.57 -15.15 -0.81
C GLY A 98 7.15 -14.57 -0.76
N HIS A 99 6.39 -14.64 -1.85
CA HIS A 99 4.98 -14.25 -1.82
C HIS A 99 4.19 -15.20 -0.92
N ARG A 100 3.38 -14.62 -0.03
CA ARG A 100 2.45 -15.34 0.85
C ARG A 100 1.07 -15.52 0.22
N HIS A 101 0.76 -14.70 -0.77
CA HIS A 101 -0.56 -14.64 -1.42
C HIS A 101 -0.40 -14.77 -2.94
N PRO A 102 -1.26 -15.55 -3.63
CA PRO A 102 -1.20 -15.75 -5.08
C PRO A 102 -1.86 -14.59 -5.85
N GLY A 103 -1.45 -13.36 -5.53
CA GLY A 103 -2.05 -12.12 -6.03
C GLY A 103 -3.45 -11.83 -5.45
N PHE A 104 -4.07 -10.77 -5.96
CA PHE A 104 -5.31 -10.22 -5.44
C PHE A 104 -6.32 -9.91 -6.55
N GLY A 105 -7.60 -10.03 -6.24
CA GLY A 105 -8.68 -9.63 -7.13
C GLY A 105 -9.21 -8.23 -6.79
N LEU A 106 -9.72 -7.49 -7.79
CA LEU A 106 -10.31 -6.16 -7.58
C LEU A 106 -11.44 -6.17 -6.53
N ASP A 107 -12.36 -7.13 -6.62
CA ASP A 107 -13.48 -7.21 -5.67
C ASP A 107 -13.02 -7.54 -4.26
N GLN A 108 -11.92 -8.28 -4.12
CA GLN A 108 -11.31 -8.56 -2.82
C GLN A 108 -10.75 -7.27 -2.20
N LEU A 109 -9.99 -6.49 -2.97
CA LEU A 109 -9.47 -5.20 -2.50
C LEU A 109 -10.60 -4.24 -2.11
N LYS A 110 -11.65 -4.11 -2.95
CA LYS A 110 -12.84 -3.31 -2.63
C LYS A 110 -13.53 -3.75 -1.34
N ARG A 111 -13.63 -5.07 -1.09
CA ARG A 111 -14.23 -5.59 0.15
C ARG A 111 -13.41 -5.27 1.39
N TRP A 112 -12.09 -5.18 1.27
CA TRP A 112 -11.21 -4.85 2.38
C TRP A 112 -11.12 -3.34 2.64
N THR A 113 -11.34 -2.50 1.62
CA THR A 113 -11.24 -1.04 1.72
C THR A 113 -12.59 -0.33 1.89
N ARG A 114 -13.41 -0.71 2.87
CA ARG A 114 -14.84 -0.31 2.95
C ARG A 114 -15.07 1.17 3.29
N GLY A 115 -14.10 1.86 3.88
CA GLY A 115 -14.20 3.29 4.17
C GLY A 115 -13.75 4.18 2.99
N THR A 116 -13.53 3.58 1.81
CA THR A 116 -13.14 4.30 0.60
C THR A 116 -14.29 4.42 -0.40
N THR A 117 -14.18 5.42 -1.28
CA THR A 117 -15.07 5.72 -2.40
C THR A 117 -14.26 5.76 -3.69
N GLU A 118 -14.96 5.81 -4.83
CA GLU A 118 -14.34 5.87 -6.17
C GLU A 118 -13.29 4.77 -6.43
N ALA A 119 -13.50 3.60 -5.85
CA ALA A 119 -12.58 2.47 -5.96
C ALA A 119 -12.54 1.91 -7.39
N ARG A 120 -11.38 2.00 -8.04
CA ARG A 120 -11.14 1.54 -9.42
C ARG A 120 -10.01 0.52 -9.44
N GLY A 121 -10.06 -0.38 -10.42
CA GLY A 121 -9.04 -1.39 -10.64
C GLY A 121 -8.74 -1.54 -12.12
N TYR A 122 -7.47 -1.76 -12.45
CA TYR A 122 -6.98 -1.98 -13.79
C TYR A 122 -5.96 -3.11 -13.75
N GLU A 123 -6.29 -4.24 -14.35
CA GLU A 123 -5.31 -5.29 -14.61
C GLU A 123 -4.48 -4.87 -15.82
N LEU A 124 -3.15 -4.87 -15.64
CA LEU A 124 -2.21 -4.59 -16.70
C LEU A 124 -2.05 -5.81 -17.60
N PRO A 125 -1.58 -5.62 -18.85
CA PRO A 125 -1.21 -6.73 -19.70
C PRO A 125 -0.23 -7.68 -19.00
N PRO A 126 -0.27 -8.99 -19.31
CA PRO A 126 0.67 -9.95 -18.76
C PRO A 126 2.11 -9.59 -19.12
N GLU A 127 3.02 -9.88 -18.20
CA GLU A 127 4.45 -9.81 -18.46
C GLU A 127 4.83 -10.71 -19.63
N THR A 128 5.90 -10.35 -20.34
CA THR A 128 6.36 -11.08 -21.52
C THR A 128 7.07 -12.39 -21.16
N LYS A 129 7.60 -12.51 -19.95
CA LYS A 129 8.36 -13.67 -19.47
C LYS A 129 7.47 -14.60 -18.67
N ALA A 130 7.69 -15.91 -18.81
CA ALA A 130 7.03 -16.91 -17.97
C ALA A 130 7.29 -16.64 -16.46
N PRO A 131 6.28 -16.82 -15.59
CA PRO A 131 4.97 -17.42 -15.88
C PRO A 131 3.94 -16.42 -16.46
N ARG A 132 4.34 -15.19 -16.77
CA ARG A 132 3.53 -14.11 -17.35
C ARG A 132 2.52 -13.54 -16.35
N PHE A 133 3.02 -13.19 -15.17
CA PHE A 133 2.24 -12.51 -14.14
C PHE A 133 1.56 -11.26 -14.72
N GLN A 134 0.37 -10.97 -14.21
CA GLN A 134 -0.31 -9.69 -14.45
C GLN A 134 -0.23 -8.85 -13.18
N ALA A 135 -0.01 -7.55 -13.35
CA ALA A 135 -0.15 -6.61 -12.25
C ALA A 135 -1.59 -6.07 -12.18
N LEU A 136 -2.07 -5.79 -10.98
CA LEU A 136 -3.30 -5.08 -10.69
C LEU A 136 -2.97 -3.73 -10.07
N VAL A 137 -3.47 -2.66 -10.69
CA VAL A 137 -3.48 -1.31 -10.12
C VAL A 137 -4.86 -1.06 -9.53
N PHE A 138 -4.93 -0.81 -8.24
CA PHE A 138 -6.13 -0.40 -7.53
C PHE A 138 -5.95 1.01 -6.97
N THR A 139 -6.97 1.86 -7.12
CA THR A 139 -7.00 3.20 -6.55
C THR A 139 -8.32 3.44 -5.84
N ALA A 140 -8.29 4.21 -4.75
CA ALA A 140 -9.49 4.59 -4.00
C ALA A 140 -9.30 5.92 -3.26
N LEU A 141 -10.40 6.59 -2.94
CA LEU A 141 -10.44 7.82 -2.13
C LEU A 141 -10.96 7.54 -0.73
N LYS A 142 -10.37 8.10 0.31
CA LYS A 142 -10.94 8.06 1.65
C LYS A 142 -12.21 8.92 1.65
N GLY A 143 -13.33 8.33 2.10
CA GLY A 143 -14.58 9.07 2.20
C GLY A 143 -14.45 10.30 3.11
N GLU A 144 -15.19 11.36 2.79
CA GLU A 144 -15.31 12.50 3.69
C GLU A 144 -15.96 12.07 5.02
N ALA A 145 -15.49 12.63 6.13
CA ALA A 145 -16.20 12.45 7.39
C ALA A 145 -17.64 12.95 7.21
N ARG A 146 -18.64 12.11 7.51
CA ARG A 146 -20.04 12.58 7.50
C ARG A 146 -20.12 13.74 8.50
N LYS A 147 -20.27 14.98 8.02
CA LYS A 147 -20.64 16.10 8.88
C LYS A 147 -21.93 15.69 9.59
N GLY A 148 -21.85 15.50 10.90
CA GLY A 148 -23.02 15.19 11.71
C GLY A 148 -24.10 16.22 11.41
N ARG A 149 -25.31 15.74 11.08
CA ARG A 149 -26.50 16.57 11.15
C ARG A 149 -26.55 17.07 12.59
N ARG A 150 -26.27 18.37 12.79
CA ARG A 150 -26.66 19.05 14.01
C ARG A 150 -28.17 19.16 13.93
N GLU A 151 -28.85 18.39 14.77
CA GLU A 151 -30.24 18.64 15.17
C GLU A 151 -30.30 19.93 16.01
#